data_AF-A0A255GBG4-F1
#
_entry.id   AF-A0A255GBG4-F1
#
_cell.length_a   1.000
_cell.length_b   1.000
_cell.length_c   1.000
_cell.angle_alpha   90.00
_cell.angle_beta   90.00
_cell.angle_gamma   90.00
#
_symmetry.space_group_name_H-M   'P 1'
#
loop_
_entity.id
_entity.type
_entity.pdbx_description
1 polymer ?
#
loop_
_entity_poly.entity_id
_entity_poly.type
_entity_poly.pdbx_seq_one_letter_code
_entity_poly.pdbx_strand_id
1 'polypeptide(L)'
;MSQDPNGTDWYARQQGDRVWPEQPRTVLRPDDQSWRHPADPGPAPGPVEPAPHTPYEHAQPPGEPTTAWPPQFGAPQSGAPQPPPPQPQPPQPSGPPPGSVAWLQQHYPAPGDRPAPPPEAPYQPPQYPGQPQYPGQPPYPGQPQYPGQPGQPPFVEPVSAFAPRPPGASAPEPPVAAPAKTQKPVRVALLAGGATALVALVVIVAMLFGRPAGGAAGEQDPRPSDGAVRFLEAVGAGDSARALSLQQQQPKDRTLLTDAVLREARQRAPISQIRVTQETPTEVELTYRLGESEVRGRFVPAKQPDGSYKVERGTTTVQVTRPRSIPVLFNGVKLETNEVEAFPGAYEMSTGMANITFTDPQFTVSGPTSFPRLAPAVTLTDAGRKAMLDATRGALDGCMAAKEVNPQNCPQLVKLEPNQRPDNNTVRWELMEDPLVNQVPKLSINDDTTAELRLTVKARLTVTVLTDGRPGTVTGQEMTFPTRAVAPMTGSEVTARFVN
;
A
#
# COMPACT_ATOMS: atom_id res chain seq x y z
N MET A 1 47.95 19.40 48.35
CA MET A 1 47.60 18.86 49.68
C MET A 1 46.08 18.76 49.68
N SER A 2 45.51 17.55 49.61
CA SER A 2 45.07 16.74 50.77
C SER A 2 43.99 17.48 51.59
N GLN A 3 42.80 16.94 51.85
CA GLN A 3 42.33 15.54 51.84
C GLN A 3 40.79 15.46 51.70
N ASP A 4 40.28 14.46 50.98
CA ASP A 4 39.06 13.71 51.35
C ASP A 4 39.42 12.75 52.52
N PRO A 5 38.50 12.35 53.43
CA PRO A 5 37.67 11.15 53.13
C PRO A 5 36.33 10.95 53.89
N ASN A 6 35.52 10.01 53.38
CA ASN A 6 34.58 9.05 54.05
C ASN A 6 33.58 9.58 55.10
N GLY A 7 32.26 9.34 54.95
CA GLY A 7 31.60 8.03 55.18
C GLY A 7 30.69 8.15 56.43
N THR A 8 29.58 7.44 56.66
CA THR A 8 29.14 6.09 56.22
C THR A 8 27.61 5.95 56.42
N ASP A 9 27.02 4.84 55.96
CA ASP A 9 25.60 4.42 56.13
C ASP A 9 25.00 4.50 57.55
N TRP A 10 23.65 4.50 57.66
CA TRP A 10 22.86 3.34 58.17
C TRP A 10 21.33 3.57 58.32
N TYR A 11 20.56 2.56 57.89
CA TYR A 11 19.26 2.05 58.40
C TYR A 11 17.87 2.75 58.26
N ALA A 12 16.91 1.91 57.82
CA ALA A 12 15.56 1.66 58.39
C ALA A 12 14.26 2.35 57.86
N ARG A 13 13.74 1.82 56.76
CA ARG A 13 12.42 1.11 56.63
C ARG A 13 11.27 1.44 57.63
N GLN A 14 10.17 2.01 57.12
CA GLN A 14 8.74 1.63 57.36
C GLN A 14 7.85 2.48 56.39
N GLN A 15 7.10 1.89 55.45
CA GLN A 15 5.68 1.47 55.56
C GLN A 15 4.70 2.53 56.10
N GLY A 16 3.69 2.84 55.31
CA GLY A 16 2.61 3.78 55.62
C GLY A 16 1.70 4.00 54.42
N ASP A 17 0.57 3.27 54.38
CA ASP A 17 -0.37 3.28 53.27
C ASP A 17 -0.97 4.67 52.99
N ARG A 18 -1.13 5.01 51.71
CA ARG A 18 -2.08 6.06 51.27
C ARG A 18 -3.02 5.50 50.23
N VAL A 19 -4.22 5.19 50.71
CA VAL A 19 -5.41 4.92 49.90
C VAL A 19 -5.74 6.17 49.07
N TRP A 20 -5.90 5.99 47.76
CA TRP A 20 -6.46 7.00 46.87
C TRP A 20 -7.99 6.94 46.94
N PRO A 21 -8.70 8.07 47.15
CA PRO A 21 -10.16 8.07 47.10
C PRO A 21 -10.66 7.97 45.66
N GLU A 22 -11.54 7.00 45.41
CA GLU A 22 -12.21 6.80 44.12
C GLU A 22 -13.17 7.97 43.80
N GLN A 23 -13.23 8.40 42.54
CA GLN A 23 -14.25 9.34 42.09
C GLN A 23 -15.51 8.59 41.61
N PRO A 24 -16.73 9.03 41.98
CA PRO A 24 -17.95 8.35 41.59
C PRO A 24 -18.27 8.55 40.10
N ARG A 25 -18.58 7.45 39.41
CA ARG A 25 -19.11 7.45 38.05
C ARG A 25 -20.57 7.91 38.04
N THR A 26 -20.85 9.09 37.51
CA THR A 26 -22.23 9.52 37.24
C THR A 26 -22.76 8.82 35.98
N VAL A 27 -23.76 7.96 36.15
CA VAL A 27 -24.50 7.33 35.06
C VAL A 27 -25.59 8.29 34.59
N LEU A 28 -25.60 8.64 33.30
CA LEU A 28 -26.73 9.31 32.65
C LEU A 28 -27.47 8.33 31.75
N ARG A 29 -28.77 8.14 32.04
CA ARG A 29 -29.75 7.56 31.13
C ARG A 29 -30.59 8.70 30.51
N PRO A 30 -31.14 8.50 29.30
CA PRO A 30 -32.02 9.48 28.64
C PRO A 30 -33.47 9.43 29.18
N ASP A 31 -34.34 10.22 28.55
CA ASP A 31 -35.79 10.43 28.77
C ASP A 31 -36.07 11.53 29.83
N ASP A 32 -36.79 12.61 29.56
CA ASP A 32 -38.14 12.69 28.98
C ASP A 32 -38.45 14.08 28.31
N GLN A 33 -39.70 14.28 27.84
CA GLN A 33 -40.12 15.32 26.88
C GLN A 33 -40.69 16.64 27.47
N SER A 34 -40.78 17.64 26.58
CA SER A 34 -41.91 18.61 26.41
C SER A 34 -42.05 19.87 27.31
N TRP A 35 -42.06 21.07 26.70
CA TRP A 35 -43.23 21.98 26.52
C TRP A 35 -42.92 23.50 26.35
N ARG A 36 -43.59 24.10 25.33
CA ARG A 36 -44.13 25.50 25.19
C ARG A 36 -43.27 26.69 24.64
N HIS A 37 -43.89 27.36 23.66
CA HIS A 37 -43.64 28.71 23.10
C HIS A 37 -44.18 29.86 24.01
N PRO A 38 -43.83 31.15 23.74
CA PRO A 38 -44.55 32.06 22.80
C PRO A 38 -43.64 32.57 21.64
N ALA A 39 -44.08 32.98 20.43
CA ALA A 39 -44.92 34.13 20.00
C ALA A 39 -44.25 35.52 20.29
N ASP A 40 -44.20 36.55 19.42
CA ASP A 40 -45.00 36.89 18.22
C ASP A 40 -44.25 37.92 17.25
N PRO A 41 -44.82 38.77 16.33
CA PRO A 41 -44.54 38.61 14.88
C PRO A 41 -44.22 39.87 13.99
N GLY A 42 -43.81 39.59 12.73
CA GLY A 42 -44.16 40.36 11.49
C GLY A 42 -43.35 41.63 11.11
N PRO A 43 -43.60 42.27 9.94
CA PRO A 43 -44.42 41.85 8.78
C PRO A 43 -43.71 41.96 7.40
N ALA A 44 -44.39 41.56 6.32
CA ALA A 44 -44.02 41.83 4.92
C ALA A 44 -45.18 42.56 4.18
N PRO A 45 -44.91 43.32 3.10
CA PRO A 45 -45.93 43.78 2.16
C PRO A 45 -45.84 43.11 0.77
N GLY A 46 -46.99 43.08 0.08
CA GLY A 46 -47.22 42.35 -1.19
C GLY A 46 -47.18 43.20 -2.48
N PRO A 47 -47.94 42.82 -3.53
CA PRO A 47 -47.49 42.91 -4.93
C PRO A 47 -48.08 44.07 -5.76
N VAL A 48 -47.46 44.35 -6.92
CA VAL A 48 -47.99 45.26 -7.96
C VAL A 48 -47.64 44.77 -9.39
N GLU A 49 -48.65 44.79 -10.26
CA GLU A 49 -48.65 44.73 -11.75
C GLU A 49 -49.69 45.81 -12.22
N PRO A 50 -49.91 46.17 -13.52
CA PRO A 50 -49.31 45.70 -14.78
C PRO A 50 -49.00 46.79 -15.89
N ALA A 51 -48.39 46.34 -17.02
CA ALA A 51 -48.43 46.89 -18.42
C ALA A 51 -47.82 48.30 -18.72
N PRO A 52 -47.69 48.80 -20.00
CA PRO A 52 -47.99 48.21 -21.34
C PRO A 52 -46.96 48.40 -22.53
N HIS A 53 -47.21 47.66 -23.65
CA HIS A 53 -47.06 47.96 -25.12
C HIS A 53 -45.69 48.39 -25.79
N THR A 54 -45.01 47.57 -26.65
CA THR A 54 -45.04 47.39 -28.17
C THR A 54 -44.11 48.34 -29.01
N PRO A 55 -43.82 48.15 -30.34
CA PRO A 55 -43.97 47.03 -31.32
C PRO A 55 -42.68 46.72 -32.18
N TYR A 56 -42.87 46.12 -33.38
CA TYR A 56 -41.96 45.77 -34.51
C TYR A 56 -41.41 44.33 -34.49
N GLU A 57 -42.00 43.30 -35.13
CA GLU A 57 -42.64 43.10 -36.45
C GLU A 57 -41.67 42.90 -37.64
N HIS A 58 -41.61 41.66 -38.18
CA HIS A 58 -41.77 41.38 -39.62
C HIS A 58 -41.93 39.88 -39.95
N ALA A 59 -43.07 39.58 -40.60
CA ALA A 59 -43.27 38.67 -41.73
C ALA A 59 -42.67 37.23 -41.77
N GLN A 60 -43.54 36.29 -41.39
CA GLN A 60 -43.84 34.96 -41.97
C GLN A 60 -44.11 34.99 -43.52
N PRO A 61 -44.49 33.90 -44.27
CA PRO A 61 -44.73 32.48 -43.91
C PRO A 61 -44.13 31.44 -44.94
N PRO A 62 -44.81 30.39 -45.48
CA PRO A 62 -44.62 29.00 -45.02
C PRO A 62 -44.36 27.94 -46.14
N GLY A 63 -44.19 26.67 -45.75
CA GLY A 63 -44.25 25.51 -46.66
C GLY A 63 -44.48 24.20 -45.89
N GLU A 64 -45.56 23.48 -46.20
CA GLU A 64 -46.15 22.41 -45.37
C GLU A 64 -46.00 20.99 -46.01
N PRO A 65 -46.58 19.88 -45.47
CA PRO A 65 -45.86 18.61 -45.33
C PRO A 65 -46.28 17.48 -46.29
N THR A 66 -45.69 16.29 -46.17
CA THR A 66 -46.34 15.03 -46.63
C THR A 66 -45.88 13.75 -45.91
N THR A 67 -46.81 12.81 -45.76
CA THR A 67 -46.72 11.42 -45.27
C THR A 67 -46.53 10.44 -46.47
N ALA A 68 -46.38 9.09 -46.36
CA ALA A 68 -46.72 8.15 -45.29
C ALA A 68 -46.06 6.75 -45.40
N TRP A 69 -46.00 6.02 -44.27
CA TRP A 69 -46.08 4.54 -44.09
C TRP A 69 -44.99 3.56 -44.70
N PRO A 70 -44.81 2.35 -44.09
CA PRO A 70 -43.77 1.33 -44.39
C PRO A 70 -44.35 0.17 -45.27
N PRO A 71 -43.85 -1.11 -45.35
CA PRO A 71 -42.71 -1.79 -44.68
C PRO A 71 -41.88 -2.84 -45.51
N GLN A 72 -41.03 -3.59 -44.80
CA GLN A 72 -40.78 -5.06 -44.87
C GLN A 72 -39.50 -5.68 -45.50
N PHE A 73 -39.27 -6.94 -45.10
CA PHE A 73 -38.00 -7.67 -45.01
C PHE A 73 -37.51 -8.32 -46.32
N GLY A 74 -36.19 -8.53 -46.42
CA GLY A 74 -35.56 -9.46 -47.37
C GLY A 74 -34.09 -9.74 -47.03
N ALA A 75 -33.70 -11.01 -46.99
CA ALA A 75 -32.34 -11.50 -46.79
C ALA A 75 -32.10 -12.70 -47.75
N PRO A 76 -30.89 -13.28 -47.83
CA PRO A 76 -29.55 -12.67 -47.91
C PRO A 76 -28.89 -13.00 -49.27
N GLN A 77 -27.77 -12.36 -49.62
CA GLN A 77 -26.89 -12.84 -50.71
C GLN A 77 -25.46 -13.09 -50.25
N SER A 78 -24.92 -14.22 -50.68
CA SER A 78 -23.58 -14.73 -50.38
C SER A 78 -22.55 -14.29 -51.42
N GLY A 79 -21.37 -13.83 -51.00
CA GLY A 79 -20.27 -13.57 -51.93
C GLY A 79 -18.96 -13.12 -51.28
N ALA A 80 -17.99 -14.06 -51.19
CA ALA A 80 -16.53 -13.92 -51.03
C ALA A 80 -15.93 -13.01 -49.90
N PRO A 81 -14.86 -13.45 -49.21
CA PRO A 81 -14.17 -12.63 -48.21
C PRO A 81 -13.32 -11.51 -48.86
N GLN A 82 -13.47 -10.28 -48.37
CA GLN A 82 -12.58 -9.16 -48.71
C GLN A 82 -11.33 -9.14 -47.81
N PRO A 83 -10.16 -8.71 -48.31
CA PRO A 83 -8.97 -8.49 -47.47
C PRO A 83 -9.17 -7.29 -46.52
N PRO A 84 -8.51 -7.26 -45.35
CA PRO A 84 -8.69 -6.20 -44.36
C PRO A 84 -8.10 -4.86 -44.84
N PRO A 85 -8.70 -3.71 -44.44
CA PRO A 85 -8.16 -2.39 -44.76
C PRO A 85 -6.84 -2.11 -44.00
N PRO A 86 -5.96 -1.24 -44.55
CA PRO A 86 -4.70 -0.87 -43.89
C PRO A 86 -4.95 -0.09 -42.58
N GLN A 87 -4.11 -0.35 -41.57
CA GLN A 87 -4.21 0.30 -40.26
C GLN A 87 -3.84 1.81 -40.32
N PRO A 88 -4.51 2.68 -39.55
CA PRO A 88 -4.12 4.08 -39.43
C PRO A 88 -2.77 4.26 -38.71
N GLN A 89 -1.95 5.18 -39.21
CA GLN A 89 -0.74 5.62 -38.50
C GLN A 89 -1.09 6.58 -37.34
N PRO A 90 -0.32 6.58 -36.23
CA PRO A 90 -0.55 7.51 -35.12
C PRO A 90 -0.16 8.96 -35.50
N PRO A 91 -0.89 9.97 -35.02
CA PRO A 91 -0.61 11.38 -35.33
C PRO A 91 0.64 11.90 -34.59
N GLN A 92 1.40 12.77 -35.26
CA GLN A 92 2.51 13.51 -34.63
C GLN A 92 1.98 14.70 -33.78
N PRO A 93 2.68 15.08 -32.70
CA PRO A 93 2.24 16.19 -31.84
C PRO A 93 2.50 17.55 -32.49
N SER A 94 1.45 18.37 -32.60
CA SER A 94 1.52 19.77 -33.01
C SER A 94 1.96 20.69 -31.87
N GLY A 95 2.76 21.71 -32.20
CA GLY A 95 3.23 22.71 -31.24
C GLY A 95 2.14 23.69 -30.75
N PRO A 96 2.40 24.45 -29.67
CA PRO A 96 1.41 25.31 -29.06
C PRO A 96 1.08 26.57 -29.91
N PRO A 97 -0.18 27.03 -29.94
CA PRO A 97 -0.59 28.23 -30.67
C PRO A 97 -0.25 29.53 -29.89
N PRO A 98 -0.13 30.68 -30.57
CA PRO A 98 0.23 31.95 -29.94
C PRO A 98 -0.98 32.71 -29.37
N GLY A 99 -0.77 33.34 -28.21
CA GLY A 99 -1.44 34.61 -27.87
C GLY A 99 -2.66 34.58 -26.95
N SER A 100 -2.42 34.71 -25.65
CA SER A 100 -3.23 35.58 -24.77
C SER A 100 -2.31 36.17 -23.67
N VAL A 101 -2.68 37.33 -23.13
CA VAL A 101 -1.74 38.35 -22.64
C VAL A 101 -1.73 38.57 -21.12
N ALA A 102 -0.56 39.00 -20.63
CA ALA A 102 -0.30 39.63 -19.31
C ALA A 102 -0.50 38.70 -18.07
N TRP A 103 0.21 38.86 -16.95
CA TRP A 103 0.59 40.10 -16.23
C TRP A 103 2.01 40.05 -15.62
N LEU A 104 2.51 41.22 -15.19
CA LEU A 104 3.74 41.44 -14.38
C LEU A 104 5.11 41.13 -15.03
N GLN A 105 5.59 42.11 -15.80
CA GLN A 105 7.02 42.40 -15.89
C GLN A 105 7.53 42.95 -14.54
N GLN A 106 8.75 42.57 -14.13
CA GLN A 106 9.63 43.45 -13.35
C GLN A 106 11.08 43.37 -13.85
N HIS A 107 11.52 44.48 -14.44
CA HIS A 107 12.85 45.10 -14.43
C HIS A 107 14.12 44.22 -14.34
N TYR A 108 14.96 44.27 -15.38
CA TYR A 108 16.40 44.62 -15.32
C TYR A 108 16.83 45.15 -16.74
N PRO A 109 17.87 46.01 -16.88
CA PRO A 109 18.09 46.82 -18.08
C PRO A 109 19.04 46.20 -19.11
N ALA A 110 19.06 46.80 -20.30
CA ALA A 110 19.74 46.32 -21.51
C ALA A 110 21.28 46.40 -21.46
N PRO A 111 22.00 45.45 -22.10
CA PRO A 111 23.38 45.62 -22.54
C PRO A 111 23.44 46.05 -24.02
N GLY A 112 24.17 47.13 -24.31
CA GLY A 112 24.54 47.51 -25.67
C GLY A 112 25.78 46.77 -26.20
N ASP A 113 25.97 46.87 -27.52
CA ASP A 113 27.24 46.75 -28.26
C ASP A 113 28.21 45.61 -27.92
N ARG A 114 28.05 44.47 -28.62
CA ARG A 114 29.19 43.61 -29.01
C ARG A 114 29.08 43.10 -30.46
N PRO A 115 30.21 42.86 -31.16
CA PRO A 115 30.24 42.75 -32.62
C PRO A 115 29.85 41.36 -33.16
N ALA A 116 29.48 41.31 -34.45
CA ALA A 116 29.03 40.09 -35.13
C ALA A 116 30.15 39.04 -35.35
N PRO A 117 29.83 37.73 -35.26
CA PRO A 117 30.74 36.64 -35.64
C PRO A 117 30.80 36.44 -37.18
N PRO A 118 31.88 35.84 -37.71
CA PRO A 118 32.04 35.56 -39.15
C PRO A 118 31.18 34.36 -39.63
N PRO A 119 30.93 34.23 -40.94
CA PRO A 119 30.02 33.23 -41.50
C PRO A 119 30.54 31.78 -41.40
N GLU A 120 29.62 30.85 -41.18
CA GLU A 120 29.89 29.42 -41.00
C GLU A 120 30.29 28.72 -42.31
N ALA A 121 31.31 27.86 -42.23
CA ALA A 121 31.63 26.87 -43.26
C ALA A 121 30.91 25.53 -42.95
N PRO A 122 30.51 24.74 -43.97
CA PRO A 122 29.73 23.53 -43.75
C PRO A 122 30.52 22.44 -43.03
N TYR A 123 30.05 22.05 -41.84
CA TYR A 123 30.60 20.93 -41.07
C TYR A 123 30.38 19.59 -41.79
N GLN A 124 31.46 18.87 -42.06
CA GLN A 124 31.42 17.43 -42.34
C GLN A 124 31.63 16.64 -41.04
N PRO A 125 30.92 15.52 -40.81
CA PRO A 125 31.13 14.70 -39.61
C PRO A 125 32.47 13.94 -39.69
N PRO A 126 33.23 13.82 -38.58
CA PRO A 126 34.52 13.14 -38.59
C PRO A 126 34.36 11.62 -38.73
N GLN A 127 35.14 11.02 -39.65
CA GLN A 127 35.28 9.56 -39.72
C GLN A 127 36.22 9.05 -38.61
N TYR A 128 35.81 7.98 -37.94
CA TYR A 128 36.63 7.29 -36.95
C TYR A 128 37.67 6.36 -37.61
N PRO A 129 38.94 6.39 -37.19
CA PRO A 129 39.94 5.39 -37.58
C PRO A 129 39.57 3.98 -37.09
N GLY A 130 39.94 2.97 -37.89
CA GLY A 130 39.46 1.58 -37.73
C GLY A 130 39.93 0.84 -36.47
N GLN A 131 39.17 -0.19 -36.10
CA GLN A 131 39.52 -1.13 -35.01
C GLN A 131 40.62 -2.13 -35.45
N PRO A 132 41.53 -2.53 -34.56
CA PRO A 132 42.41 -3.69 -34.77
C PRO A 132 41.63 -5.01 -34.70
N GLN A 133 41.88 -5.92 -35.64
CA GLN A 133 41.40 -7.30 -35.57
C GLN A 133 42.19 -8.08 -34.50
N TYR A 134 41.50 -8.82 -33.63
CA TYR A 134 42.12 -9.76 -32.70
C TYR A 134 42.40 -11.11 -33.39
N PRO A 135 43.57 -11.73 -33.18
CA PRO A 135 43.83 -13.11 -33.60
C PRO A 135 42.95 -14.12 -32.86
N GLY A 136 42.67 -15.27 -33.50
CA GLY A 136 41.71 -16.27 -33.01
C GLY A 136 42.11 -16.97 -31.71
N GLN A 137 41.09 -17.44 -30.97
CA GLN A 137 41.27 -18.24 -29.75
C GLN A 137 41.56 -19.72 -30.07
N PRO A 138 42.38 -20.42 -29.27
CA PRO A 138 42.61 -21.86 -29.41
C PRO A 138 41.43 -22.70 -28.90
N PRO A 139 41.23 -23.93 -29.42
CA PRO A 139 40.12 -24.80 -29.03
C PRO A 139 40.34 -25.44 -27.65
N TYR A 140 39.27 -25.49 -26.84
CA TYR A 140 39.26 -26.23 -25.56
C TYR A 140 39.05 -27.74 -25.77
N PRO A 141 39.77 -28.61 -25.04
CA PRO A 141 39.53 -30.06 -25.03
C PRO A 141 38.27 -30.43 -24.21
N GLY A 142 37.70 -31.60 -24.50
CA GLY A 142 36.31 -31.96 -24.14
C GLY A 142 36.02 -32.37 -22.69
N GLN A 143 34.72 -32.42 -22.37
CA GLN A 143 34.19 -32.96 -21.12
C GLN A 143 33.73 -34.43 -21.24
N PRO A 144 33.65 -35.19 -20.13
CA PRO A 144 33.21 -36.59 -20.14
C PRO A 144 31.69 -36.77 -20.36
N GLN A 145 31.32 -37.84 -21.06
CA GLN A 145 29.91 -38.23 -21.29
C GLN A 145 29.29 -38.96 -20.09
N TYR A 146 27.98 -38.77 -19.88
CA TYR A 146 27.13 -39.60 -19.00
C TYR A 146 26.01 -40.29 -19.81
N PRO A 147 25.49 -41.47 -19.40
CA PRO A 147 24.64 -42.29 -20.27
C PRO A 147 23.12 -42.06 -20.14
N GLY A 148 22.47 -41.93 -21.30
CA GLY A 148 21.06 -42.18 -21.69
C GLY A 148 19.90 -42.32 -20.67
N GLN A 149 18.82 -41.58 -20.93
CA GLN A 149 17.44 -41.90 -20.51
C GLN A 149 16.59 -42.44 -21.68
N PRO A 150 15.65 -43.39 -21.47
CA PRO A 150 14.66 -43.82 -22.47
C PRO A 150 13.44 -42.88 -22.57
N GLY A 151 12.83 -42.80 -23.75
CA GLY A 151 11.81 -41.79 -24.10
C GLY A 151 10.33 -42.11 -23.78
N GLN A 152 9.48 -41.13 -24.10
CA GLN A 152 8.02 -41.11 -23.82
C GLN A 152 7.16 -41.71 -24.95
N PRO A 153 6.00 -42.34 -24.64
CA PRO A 153 4.89 -42.57 -25.56
C PRO A 153 3.76 -41.50 -25.41
N PRO A 154 2.82 -41.39 -26.37
CA PRO A 154 1.96 -40.21 -26.53
C PRO A 154 0.63 -40.21 -25.76
N PHE A 155 0.02 -39.02 -25.70
CA PHE A 155 -1.23 -38.68 -25.00
C PHE A 155 -2.49 -39.12 -25.77
N VAL A 156 -3.52 -39.58 -25.06
CA VAL A 156 -4.87 -39.89 -25.63
C VAL A 156 -5.95 -39.42 -24.66
N GLU A 157 -6.97 -38.72 -25.17
CA GLU A 157 -8.08 -38.17 -24.39
C GLU A 157 -9.08 -39.25 -23.92
N PRO A 158 -9.67 -39.13 -22.70
CA PRO A 158 -10.75 -40.01 -22.26
C PRO A 158 -12.13 -39.48 -22.71
N VAL A 159 -12.77 -40.19 -23.63
CA VAL A 159 -14.20 -40.03 -23.94
C VAL A 159 -15.08 -40.68 -22.87
N SER A 160 -16.25 -40.09 -22.62
CA SER A 160 -17.26 -40.56 -21.67
C SER A 160 -17.99 -41.83 -22.14
N ALA A 161 -18.29 -42.74 -21.20
CA ALA A 161 -19.12 -43.92 -21.48
C ALA A 161 -20.01 -44.32 -20.29
N PHE A 162 -21.32 -44.16 -20.46
CA PHE A 162 -22.36 -44.84 -19.68
C PHE A 162 -22.65 -46.20 -20.34
N ALA A 163 -22.48 -47.33 -19.62
CA ALA A 163 -23.03 -48.63 -20.01
C ALA A 163 -23.12 -49.59 -18.78
N PRO A 164 -24.04 -50.58 -18.77
CA PRO A 164 -24.36 -51.34 -17.55
C PRO A 164 -23.51 -52.61 -17.36
N ARG A 165 -23.37 -53.06 -16.11
CA ARG A 165 -22.74 -54.36 -15.75
C ARG A 165 -23.78 -55.48 -15.60
N PRO A 166 -23.50 -56.72 -16.05
CA PRO A 166 -24.25 -57.92 -15.67
C PRO A 166 -23.87 -58.41 -14.25
N PRO A 167 -24.71 -59.24 -13.59
CA PRO A 167 -24.55 -59.59 -12.18
C PRO A 167 -23.68 -60.84 -11.95
N GLY A 168 -22.94 -60.85 -10.82
CA GLY A 168 -22.44 -62.09 -10.21
C GLY A 168 -20.98 -62.12 -9.77
N ALA A 169 -20.65 -61.53 -8.61
CA ALA A 169 -19.62 -61.99 -7.67
C ALA A 169 -19.64 -61.11 -6.41
N SER A 170 -19.79 -61.70 -5.23
CA SER A 170 -19.87 -61.00 -3.93
C SER A 170 -18.52 -60.97 -3.20
N ALA A 171 -18.29 -59.92 -2.39
CA ALA A 171 -17.17 -59.79 -1.47
C ALA A 171 -17.65 -59.22 -0.11
N PRO A 172 -16.96 -59.49 1.03
CA PRO A 172 -17.55 -59.37 2.37
C PRO A 172 -17.37 -58.00 3.05
N GLU A 173 -18.21 -57.77 4.06
CA GLU A 173 -18.35 -56.53 4.85
C GLU A 173 -17.39 -56.45 6.07
N PRO A 174 -16.87 -55.26 6.44
CA PRO A 174 -16.14 -55.05 7.70
C PRO A 174 -17.04 -54.47 8.84
N PRO A 175 -16.86 -54.87 10.10
CA PRO A 175 -17.73 -54.45 11.21
C PRO A 175 -17.32 -53.12 11.89
N VAL A 176 -18.31 -52.48 12.52
CA VAL A 176 -18.26 -51.19 13.22
C VAL A 176 -17.67 -51.32 14.64
N ALA A 177 -16.98 -50.28 15.15
CA ALA A 177 -16.48 -50.24 16.53
C ALA A 177 -16.63 -48.87 17.23
N ALA A 178 -17.23 -48.88 18.42
CA ALA A 178 -17.25 -47.84 19.47
C ALA A 178 -17.90 -48.44 20.75
N PRO A 179 -17.81 -47.84 21.96
CA PRO A 179 -16.77 -46.99 22.55
C PRO A 179 -16.33 -47.49 23.97
N ALA A 180 -15.37 -46.82 24.65
CA ALA A 180 -15.10 -47.03 26.09
C ALA A 180 -14.60 -45.75 26.82
N LYS A 181 -14.82 -45.68 28.14
CA LYS A 181 -14.72 -44.47 28.99
C LYS A 181 -13.56 -44.48 30.01
N THR A 182 -12.94 -43.31 30.17
CA THR A 182 -12.58 -42.58 31.42
C THR A 182 -12.12 -43.35 32.69
N GLN A 183 -10.89 -43.07 33.19
CA GLN A 183 -10.58 -42.23 34.39
C GLN A 183 -9.07 -42.28 34.80
N LYS A 184 -8.60 -41.24 35.52
CA LYS A 184 -7.20 -41.03 35.99
C LYS A 184 -7.02 -41.59 37.42
N PRO A 185 -5.80 -41.77 38.00
CA PRO A 185 -5.11 -40.63 38.66
C PRO A 185 -3.56 -40.71 38.90
N VAL A 186 -3.03 -39.64 39.53
CA VAL A 186 -1.74 -39.48 40.26
C VAL A 186 -0.44 -39.19 39.46
N ARG A 187 0.43 -38.39 40.10
CA ARG A 187 1.68 -37.76 39.61
C ARG A 187 2.89 -38.40 40.32
N VAL A 188 4.09 -38.29 39.73
CA VAL A 188 5.27 -37.56 40.28
C VAL A 188 6.44 -37.65 39.29
N ALA A 189 7.33 -36.64 39.32
CA ALA A 189 8.48 -36.45 38.44
C ALA A 189 9.63 -37.46 38.67
N LEU A 190 10.52 -37.68 37.68
CA LEU A 190 11.87 -37.07 37.58
C LEU A 190 12.66 -37.60 36.35
N LEU A 191 13.58 -36.77 35.80
CA LEU A 191 14.66 -37.08 34.82
C LEU A 191 14.22 -37.56 33.40
N ALA A 192 14.44 -36.88 32.26
CA ALA A 192 15.48 -35.99 31.73
C ALA A 192 16.75 -36.69 31.18
N GLY A 193 17.33 -36.15 30.08
CA GLY A 193 18.74 -36.42 29.74
C GLY A 193 19.17 -36.78 28.31
N GLY A 194 18.38 -36.50 27.25
CA GLY A 194 18.74 -36.88 25.86
C GLY A 194 19.61 -35.86 25.09
N ALA A 195 18.99 -34.77 24.64
CA ALA A 195 19.58 -33.89 23.62
C ALA A 195 20.45 -32.73 24.16
N THR A 196 20.13 -32.19 25.33
CA THR A 196 20.86 -31.05 25.93
C THR A 196 22.24 -31.44 26.46
N ALA A 197 22.40 -32.70 26.89
CA ALA A 197 23.68 -33.20 27.39
C ALA A 197 24.75 -33.25 26.29
N LEU A 198 24.41 -33.59 25.05
CA LEU A 198 25.38 -33.64 23.94
C LEU A 198 25.87 -32.25 23.53
N VAL A 199 24.99 -31.24 23.47
CA VAL A 199 25.41 -29.86 23.17
C VAL A 199 26.25 -29.29 24.32
N ALA A 200 25.83 -29.51 25.58
CA ALA A 200 26.62 -29.12 26.75
C ALA A 200 27.98 -29.84 26.78
N LEU A 201 28.05 -31.13 26.43
CA LEU A 201 29.28 -31.91 26.45
C LEU A 201 30.21 -31.55 25.29
N VAL A 202 29.71 -31.19 24.10
CA VAL A 202 30.54 -30.62 23.03
C VAL A 202 31.10 -29.25 23.42
N VAL A 203 30.32 -28.39 24.08
CA VAL A 203 30.80 -27.11 24.62
C VAL A 203 31.82 -27.32 25.75
N ILE A 204 31.59 -28.27 26.66
CA ILE A 204 32.51 -28.61 27.75
C ILE A 204 33.80 -29.25 27.22
N VAL A 205 33.73 -30.15 26.23
CA VAL A 205 34.92 -30.74 25.59
C VAL A 205 35.70 -29.68 24.81
N ALA A 206 35.03 -28.74 24.12
CA ALA A 206 35.70 -27.60 23.50
C ALA A 206 36.36 -26.67 24.55
N MET A 207 35.73 -26.45 25.72
CA MET A 207 36.32 -25.67 26.82
C MET A 207 37.45 -26.39 27.57
N LEU A 208 37.47 -27.73 27.59
CA LEU A 208 38.47 -28.52 28.31
C LEU A 208 39.68 -28.92 27.44
N PHE A 209 39.49 -29.14 26.14
CA PHE A 209 40.56 -29.56 25.22
C PHE A 209 40.96 -28.49 24.20
N GLY A 210 40.24 -27.37 24.11
CA GLY A 210 40.56 -26.22 23.25
C GLY A 210 41.56 -25.21 23.82
N ARG A 211 42.29 -25.55 24.89
CA ARG A 211 43.36 -24.71 25.45
C ARG A 211 44.72 -25.16 24.92
N PRO A 212 45.34 -24.46 23.94
CA PRO A 212 46.80 -24.48 23.84
C PRO A 212 47.38 -23.94 25.14
N ALA A 213 48.17 -24.74 25.83
CA ALA A 213 48.89 -24.31 27.03
C ALA A 213 49.96 -23.28 26.64
N GLY A 214 50.10 -22.22 27.43
CA GLY A 214 51.20 -21.26 27.29
C GLY A 214 50.95 -20.12 26.31
N GLY A 215 49.98 -19.27 26.61
CA GLY A 215 49.89 -17.92 26.06
C GLY A 215 49.45 -16.98 27.17
N ALA A 216 50.28 -15.99 27.53
CA ALA A 216 49.83 -14.93 28.42
C ALA A 216 48.66 -14.20 27.76
N ALA A 217 47.66 -13.80 28.56
CA ALA A 217 46.68 -12.81 28.13
C ALA A 217 47.39 -11.45 28.05
N GLY A 218 48.19 -11.26 26.99
CA GLY A 218 48.72 -9.96 26.63
C GLY A 218 47.56 -9.04 26.28
N GLU A 219 47.66 -7.79 26.73
CA GLU A 219 46.79 -6.71 26.30
C GLU A 219 46.77 -6.70 24.77
N GLN A 220 45.65 -7.12 24.15
CA GLN A 220 45.54 -7.09 22.70
C GLN A 220 45.32 -5.64 22.29
N ASP A 221 46.23 -5.08 21.48
CA ASP A 221 46.10 -3.74 20.94
C ASP A 221 44.70 -3.57 20.31
N PRO A 222 43.93 -2.52 20.68
CA PRO A 222 42.60 -2.29 20.15
C PRO A 222 42.61 -2.27 18.62
N ARG A 223 41.74 -3.05 18.00
CA ARG A 223 41.66 -3.18 16.54
C ARG A 223 40.63 -2.20 15.97
N PRO A 224 40.87 -1.61 14.79
CA PRO A 224 39.86 -0.84 14.05
C PRO A 224 38.47 -1.48 14.03
N SER A 225 38.38 -2.80 13.85
CA SER A 225 37.13 -3.55 13.77
C SER A 225 36.36 -3.66 15.09
N ASP A 226 37.03 -3.55 16.24
CA ASP A 226 36.37 -3.69 17.55
C ASP A 226 35.31 -2.59 17.78
N GLY A 227 35.51 -1.41 17.18
CA GLY A 227 34.52 -0.32 17.23
C GLY A 227 33.24 -0.65 16.48
N ALA A 228 33.36 -1.25 15.28
CA ALA A 228 32.23 -1.63 14.44
C ALA A 228 31.48 -2.86 14.96
N VAL A 229 32.20 -3.85 15.51
CA VAL A 229 31.60 -5.03 16.17
C VAL A 229 30.76 -4.59 17.37
N ARG A 230 31.34 -3.83 18.33
CA ARG A 230 30.60 -3.32 19.50
C ARG A 230 29.39 -2.46 19.11
N PHE A 231 29.48 -1.71 18.01
CA PHE A 231 28.38 -0.90 17.51
C PHE A 231 27.22 -1.78 17.03
N LEU A 232 27.48 -2.79 16.18
CA LEU A 232 26.47 -3.73 15.70
C LEU A 232 25.88 -4.59 16.84
N GLU A 233 26.70 -4.96 17.84
CA GLU A 233 26.23 -5.64 19.05
C GLU A 233 25.26 -4.77 19.86
N ALA A 234 25.55 -3.48 20.06
CA ALA A 234 24.65 -2.55 20.76
C ALA A 234 23.32 -2.36 20.00
N VAL A 235 23.38 -2.22 18.67
CA VAL A 235 22.20 -2.16 17.81
C VAL A 235 21.39 -3.45 17.90
N GLY A 236 22.04 -4.62 17.85
CA GLY A 236 21.40 -5.93 18.00
C GLY A 236 20.83 -6.21 19.40
N ALA A 237 21.44 -5.63 20.44
CA ALA A 237 20.92 -5.64 21.81
C ALA A 237 19.72 -4.71 22.00
N GLY A 238 19.47 -3.79 21.06
CA GLY A 238 18.41 -2.79 21.14
C GLY A 238 18.74 -1.59 22.03
N ASP A 239 20.03 -1.34 22.28
CA ASP A 239 20.54 -0.25 23.13
C ASP A 239 21.00 0.91 22.23
N SER A 240 20.08 1.83 21.95
CA SER A 240 20.34 2.99 21.09
C SER A 240 21.31 3.98 21.73
N ALA A 241 21.27 4.14 23.06
CA ALA A 241 22.18 5.02 23.79
C ALA A 241 23.64 4.52 23.67
N ARG A 242 23.86 3.21 23.84
CA ARG A 242 25.18 2.60 23.64
C ARG A 242 25.62 2.68 22.19
N ALA A 243 24.74 2.38 21.23
CA ALA A 243 25.03 2.49 19.80
C ALA A 243 25.39 3.93 19.39
N LEU A 244 24.71 4.95 19.92
CA LEU A 244 25.09 6.37 19.75
C LEU A 244 26.44 6.70 20.38
N SER A 245 26.74 6.17 21.58
CA SER A 245 28.01 6.43 22.29
C SER A 245 29.25 5.93 21.52
N LEU A 246 29.07 4.89 20.69
CA LEU A 246 30.08 4.23 19.88
C LEU A 246 30.31 4.90 18.51
N GLN A 247 29.61 6.01 18.22
CA GLN A 247 29.82 6.84 17.04
C GLN A 247 30.62 8.10 17.39
N GLN A 248 31.50 8.53 16.48
CA GLN A 248 32.24 9.80 16.61
C GLN A 248 31.36 10.99 16.18
N GLN A 249 30.73 10.90 15.00
CA GLN A 249 29.76 11.87 14.51
C GLN A 249 28.38 11.53 15.07
N GLN A 250 27.73 12.50 15.72
CA GLN A 250 26.38 12.31 16.25
C GLN A 250 25.33 12.72 15.20
N PRO A 251 24.35 11.86 14.90
CA PRO A 251 23.21 12.22 14.06
C PRO A 251 22.42 13.40 14.64
N LYS A 252 22.02 14.34 13.77
CA LYS A 252 21.19 15.50 14.14
C LYS A 252 19.75 15.09 14.41
N ASP A 253 19.19 14.30 13.48
CA ASP A 253 17.92 13.63 13.69
C ASP A 253 18.15 12.38 14.55
N ARG A 254 17.25 12.18 15.52
CA ARG A 254 17.22 11.01 16.41
C ARG A 254 15.84 10.38 16.48
N THR A 255 14.90 10.79 15.63
CA THR A 255 13.48 10.37 15.64
C THR A 255 13.33 8.84 15.63
N LEU A 256 14.13 8.14 14.83
CA LEU A 256 14.15 6.68 14.76
C LEU A 256 15.26 6.02 15.59
N LEU A 257 16.15 6.81 16.20
CA LEU A 257 17.35 6.32 16.86
C LEU A 257 17.07 5.99 18.35
N THR A 258 16.06 5.14 18.58
CA THR A 258 15.53 4.80 19.90
C THR A 258 15.47 3.29 20.15
N ASP A 259 15.55 2.89 21.43
CA ASP A 259 15.44 1.49 21.87
C ASP A 259 14.11 0.85 21.43
N ALA A 260 13.04 1.66 21.31
CA ALA A 260 11.75 1.19 20.84
C ALA A 260 11.79 0.75 19.37
N VAL A 261 12.35 1.58 18.49
CA VAL A 261 12.50 1.27 17.06
C VAL A 261 13.45 0.08 16.85
N LEU A 262 14.55 0.02 17.61
CA LEU A 262 15.48 -1.12 17.56
C LEU A 262 14.86 -2.43 18.07
N ARG A 263 14.01 -2.37 19.11
CA ARG A 263 13.29 -3.55 19.60
C ARG A 263 12.34 -4.12 18.55
N GLU A 264 11.62 -3.27 17.83
CA GLU A 264 10.77 -3.70 16.71
C GLU A 264 11.60 -4.24 15.54
N ALA A 265 12.72 -3.59 15.19
CA ALA A 265 13.63 -4.06 14.15
C ALA A 265 14.20 -5.46 14.49
N ARG A 266 14.59 -5.67 15.75
CA ARG A 266 15.09 -6.96 16.25
C ARG A 266 14.03 -8.06 16.24
N GLN A 267 12.77 -7.75 16.55
CA GLN A 267 11.68 -8.74 16.48
C GLN A 267 11.47 -9.25 15.04
N ARG A 268 11.71 -8.39 14.04
CA ARG A 268 11.58 -8.72 12.61
C ARG A 268 12.80 -9.44 12.06
N ALA A 269 13.99 -8.92 12.35
CA ALA A 269 15.25 -9.44 11.82
C ALA A 269 16.40 -9.19 12.83
N PRO A 270 16.66 -10.14 13.75
CA PRO A 270 17.77 -10.04 14.68
C PRO A 270 19.13 -9.87 13.97
N ILE A 271 19.97 -8.97 14.46
CA ILE A 271 21.39 -8.92 14.08
C ILE A 271 22.11 -10.11 14.74
N SER A 272 22.80 -10.92 13.94
CA SER A 272 23.58 -12.06 14.44
C SER A 272 24.77 -12.41 13.52
N GLN A 273 25.63 -13.32 13.98
CA GLN A 273 26.76 -13.86 13.20
C GLN A 273 27.69 -12.79 12.60
N ILE A 274 28.00 -11.74 13.36
CA ILE A 274 28.91 -10.66 12.95
C ILE A 274 30.32 -11.24 12.73
N ARG A 275 30.89 -11.02 11.55
CA ARG A 275 32.22 -11.47 11.13
C ARG A 275 32.93 -10.32 10.43
N VAL A 276 34.18 -10.04 10.82
CA VAL A 276 35.03 -9.10 10.09
C VAL A 276 35.55 -9.81 8.84
N THR A 277 35.33 -9.23 7.66
CA THR A 277 35.81 -9.77 6.37
C THR A 277 36.99 -8.98 5.81
N GLN A 278 37.05 -7.68 6.09
CA GLN A 278 38.19 -6.84 5.74
C GLN A 278 38.43 -5.81 6.84
N GLU A 279 39.70 -5.53 7.12
CA GLU A 279 40.10 -4.54 8.12
C GLU A 279 41.31 -3.74 7.64
N THR A 280 41.19 -2.43 7.66
CA THR A 280 42.24 -1.45 7.35
C THR A 280 42.14 -0.26 8.32
N PRO A 281 43.15 0.63 8.38
CA PRO A 281 43.07 1.84 9.19
C PRO A 281 41.96 2.84 8.79
N THR A 282 41.35 2.68 7.61
CA THR A 282 40.36 3.63 7.04
C THR A 282 39.01 3.00 6.71
N GLU A 283 38.91 1.67 6.69
CA GLU A 283 37.66 0.94 6.42
C GLU A 283 37.68 -0.44 7.09
N VAL A 284 36.54 -0.81 7.68
CA VAL A 284 36.23 -2.16 8.17
C VAL A 284 34.98 -2.64 7.43
N GLU A 285 35.09 -3.79 6.76
CA GLU A 285 33.94 -4.52 6.21
C GLU A 285 33.58 -5.69 7.12
N LEU A 286 32.30 -5.82 7.42
CA LEU A 286 31.74 -6.94 8.17
C LEU A 286 30.59 -7.59 7.40
N THR A 287 30.52 -8.92 7.45
CA THR A 287 29.30 -9.67 7.13
C THR A 287 28.56 -10.00 8.42
N TYR A 288 27.22 -9.93 8.38
CA TYR A 288 26.35 -10.32 9.48
C TYR A 288 24.97 -10.67 8.94
N ARG A 289 24.15 -11.34 9.75
CA ARG A 289 22.76 -11.65 9.37
C ARG A 289 21.78 -10.66 9.96
N LEU A 290 20.82 -10.23 9.14
CA LEU A 290 19.56 -9.59 9.54
C LEU A 290 18.46 -10.64 9.39
N GLY A 291 18.11 -11.32 10.50
CA GLY A 291 17.26 -12.50 10.44
C GLY A 291 17.90 -13.58 9.58
N GLU A 292 17.22 -14.01 8.51
CA GLU A 292 17.77 -14.99 7.58
C GLU A 292 18.70 -14.40 6.50
N SER A 293 18.68 -13.09 6.25
CA SER A 293 19.47 -12.48 5.18
C SER A 293 20.89 -12.14 5.63
N GLU A 294 21.92 -12.66 4.95
CA GLU A 294 23.29 -12.14 5.12
C GLU A 294 23.43 -10.79 4.41
N VAL A 295 24.02 -9.82 5.08
CA VAL A 295 24.28 -8.47 4.58
C VAL A 295 25.72 -8.03 4.86
N ARG A 296 26.18 -7.01 4.13
CA ARG A 296 27.50 -6.39 4.35
C ARG A 296 27.35 -4.97 4.87
N GLY A 297 28.12 -4.65 5.91
CA GLY A 297 28.27 -3.31 6.44
C GLY A 297 29.71 -2.85 6.32
N ARG A 298 29.92 -1.65 5.76
CA ARG A 298 31.21 -0.96 5.76
C ARG A 298 31.16 0.21 6.73
N PHE A 299 32.21 0.34 7.55
CA PHE A 299 32.34 1.37 8.57
C PHE A 299 33.73 2.00 8.50
N VAL A 300 33.81 3.32 8.62
CA VAL A 300 35.09 4.01 8.81
C VAL A 300 35.45 3.95 10.30
N PRO A 301 36.61 3.40 10.69
CA PRO A 301 37.04 3.31 12.07
C PRO A 301 37.62 4.65 12.55
N ALA A 302 37.23 5.09 13.73
CA ALA A 302 37.65 6.34 14.36
C ALA A 302 38.45 6.07 15.64
N LYS A 303 39.78 6.13 15.55
CA LYS A 303 40.66 5.96 16.72
C LYS A 303 40.49 7.12 17.71
N GLN A 304 40.31 6.79 18.97
CA GLN A 304 40.13 7.72 20.08
C GLN A 304 41.48 8.02 20.79
N PRO A 305 41.58 9.10 21.59
CA PRO A 305 42.81 9.44 22.31
C PRO A 305 43.28 8.37 23.32
N ASP A 306 42.35 7.56 23.85
CA ASP A 306 42.62 6.41 24.74
C ASP A 306 43.07 5.15 23.99
N GLY A 307 43.28 5.24 22.67
CA GLY A 307 43.65 4.11 21.81
C GLY A 307 42.47 3.25 21.34
N SER A 308 41.28 3.40 21.92
CA SER A 308 40.09 2.65 21.53
C SER A 308 39.53 3.07 20.16
N TYR A 309 38.63 2.26 19.61
CA TYR A 309 37.97 2.55 18.33
C TYR A 309 36.46 2.73 18.48
N LYS A 310 35.96 3.79 17.84
CA LYS A 310 34.56 4.05 17.50
C LYS A 310 34.36 3.83 16.00
N VAL A 311 33.12 3.87 15.52
CA VAL A 311 32.85 4.14 14.10
C VAL A 311 32.73 5.65 13.89
N GLU A 312 33.16 6.17 12.74
CA GLU A 312 32.97 7.59 12.40
C GLU A 312 31.47 7.92 12.38
N ARG A 313 30.70 7.10 11.64
CA ARG A 313 29.23 7.11 11.58
C ARG A 313 28.72 5.66 11.53
N GLY A 314 27.64 5.40 12.25
CA GLY A 314 26.98 4.10 12.29
C GLY A 314 25.57 4.09 11.68
N THR A 315 24.94 5.25 11.53
CA THR A 315 23.62 5.42 10.90
C THR A 315 23.72 5.81 9.42
N THR A 316 22.61 5.67 8.69
CA THR A 316 22.46 6.19 7.33
C THR A 316 21.18 7.02 7.22
N THR A 317 21.18 7.98 6.30
CA THR A 317 19.99 8.74 5.94
C THR A 317 19.08 7.89 5.04
N VAL A 318 17.83 7.72 5.44
CA VAL A 318 16.77 7.13 4.62
C VAL A 318 15.96 8.26 4.02
N GLN A 319 15.89 8.30 2.68
CA GLN A 319 15.07 9.27 1.95
C GLN A 319 13.71 8.67 1.61
N VAL A 320 12.65 9.43 1.85
CA VAL A 320 11.25 8.99 1.70
C VAL A 320 10.46 10.02 0.92
N THR A 321 10.04 9.65 -0.29
CA THR A 321 9.03 10.38 -1.05
C THR A 321 7.67 10.09 -0.45
N ARG A 322 7.33 10.78 0.65
CA ARG A 322 6.06 10.58 1.38
C ARG A 322 4.86 10.96 0.51
N PRO A 323 3.75 10.19 0.53
CA PRO A 323 2.49 10.64 -0.02
C PRO A 323 1.97 11.87 0.75
N ARG A 324 1.13 12.70 0.13
CA ARG A 324 0.72 14.00 0.70
C ARG A 324 -0.26 13.86 1.87
N SER A 325 -1.23 12.96 1.74
CA SER A 325 -2.38 12.85 2.65
C SER A 325 -2.32 11.61 3.54
N ILE A 326 -1.27 10.80 3.40
CA ILE A 326 -1.12 9.51 4.06
C ILE A 326 0.16 9.54 4.91
N PRO A 327 0.05 9.39 6.24
CA PRO A 327 1.23 9.35 7.10
C PRO A 327 2.07 8.11 6.78
N VAL A 328 3.38 8.26 6.89
CA VAL A 328 4.35 7.15 6.86
C VAL A 328 4.88 6.99 8.27
N LEU A 329 4.82 5.77 8.81
CA LEU A 329 5.38 5.40 10.10
C LEU A 329 6.42 4.30 9.89
N PHE A 330 7.61 4.43 10.48
CA PHE A 330 8.62 3.35 10.50
C PHE A 330 8.62 2.72 11.89
N ASN A 331 8.34 1.41 11.97
CA ASN A 331 8.23 0.67 13.23
C ASN A 331 7.33 1.37 14.27
N GLY A 332 6.23 1.98 13.81
CA GLY A 332 5.26 2.71 14.64
C GLY A 332 5.62 4.19 14.94
N VAL A 333 6.78 4.68 14.52
CA VAL A 333 7.16 6.10 14.67
C VAL A 333 6.81 6.87 13.40
N LYS A 334 5.93 7.87 13.51
CA LYS A 334 5.52 8.75 12.41
C LYS A 334 6.68 9.62 11.92
N LEU A 335 6.86 9.70 10.61
CA LEU A 335 7.86 10.56 9.97
C LEU A 335 7.30 11.96 9.75
N GLU A 336 8.00 12.97 10.29
CA GLU A 336 7.66 14.40 10.06
C GLU A 336 8.43 15.01 8.88
N THR A 337 9.59 14.43 8.51
CA THR A 337 10.46 14.84 7.40
C THR A 337 10.50 13.80 6.27
N ASN A 338 11.08 14.18 5.12
CA ASN A 338 11.36 13.26 4.00
C ASN A 338 12.75 12.60 4.12
N GLU A 339 13.55 12.99 5.10
CA GLU A 339 14.87 12.42 5.39
C GLU A 339 14.94 12.15 6.88
N VAL A 340 15.31 10.91 7.24
CA VAL A 340 15.41 10.46 8.64
C VAL A 340 16.64 9.56 8.82
N GLU A 341 17.26 9.64 9.98
CA GLU A 341 18.45 8.83 10.30
C GLU A 341 18.05 7.48 10.90
N ALA A 342 18.63 6.39 10.38
CA ALA A 342 18.32 5.02 10.78
C ALA A 342 19.57 4.22 11.14
N PHE A 343 19.44 3.35 12.15
CA PHE A 343 20.43 2.31 12.46
C PHE A 343 20.36 1.16 11.45
N PRO A 344 21.41 0.30 11.37
CA PRO A 344 21.31 -0.98 10.68
C PRO A 344 20.20 -1.85 11.29
N GLY A 345 19.41 -2.52 10.45
CA GLY A 345 18.21 -3.26 10.89
C GLY A 345 17.20 -3.49 9.78
N ALA A 346 16.13 -4.23 10.09
CA ALA A 346 14.94 -4.30 9.25
C ALA A 346 13.84 -3.38 9.78
N TYR A 347 13.12 -2.74 8.86
CA TYR A 347 12.08 -1.75 9.16
C TYR A 347 10.82 -2.09 8.40
N GLU A 348 9.68 -1.76 9.01
CA GLU A 348 8.37 -1.81 8.34
C GLU A 348 7.74 -0.43 8.32
N MET A 349 7.30 -0.05 7.13
CA MET A 349 6.50 1.12 6.82
C MET A 349 5.03 0.79 7.04
N SER A 350 4.31 1.63 7.76
CA SER A 350 2.85 1.52 7.90
C SER A 350 2.19 2.89 7.84
N THR A 351 0.88 2.88 7.61
CA THR A 351 0.02 4.07 7.57
C THR A 351 -0.62 4.39 8.93
N GLY A 352 -0.61 3.44 9.87
CA GLY A 352 -1.40 3.52 11.10
C GLY A 352 -2.94 3.52 10.86
N MET A 353 -3.40 3.29 9.62
CA MET A 353 -4.82 3.29 9.25
C MET A 353 -5.34 1.86 9.06
N ALA A 354 -6.63 1.64 9.36
CA ALA A 354 -7.25 0.31 9.24
C ALA A 354 -7.43 -0.14 7.78
N ASN A 355 -7.73 0.79 6.87
CA ASN A 355 -8.25 0.50 5.53
C ASN A 355 -7.19 0.61 4.41
N ILE A 356 -6.02 1.20 4.71
CA ILE A 356 -4.99 1.55 3.74
C ILE A 356 -3.63 1.08 4.26
N THR A 357 -2.79 0.51 3.40
CA THR A 357 -1.42 0.07 3.71
C THR A 357 -0.47 0.40 2.54
N PHE A 358 0.80 0.05 2.65
CA PHE A 358 1.76 0.09 1.54
C PHE A 358 1.94 -1.29 0.92
N THR A 359 2.18 -1.35 -0.40
CA THR A 359 2.34 -2.60 -1.16
C THR A 359 3.59 -3.37 -0.75
N ASP A 360 4.73 -2.68 -0.65
CA ASP A 360 6.02 -3.23 -0.23
C ASP A 360 6.47 -2.52 1.05
N PRO A 361 5.92 -2.89 2.23
CA PRO A 361 6.13 -2.13 3.45
C PRO A 361 7.52 -2.36 4.08
N GLN A 362 8.26 -3.40 3.70
CA GLN A 362 9.48 -3.81 4.40
C GLN A 362 10.76 -3.39 3.66
N PHE A 363 11.75 -2.90 4.40
CA PHE A 363 13.08 -2.58 3.86
C PHE A 363 14.18 -2.82 4.92
N THR A 364 15.44 -2.82 4.48
CA THR A 364 16.60 -3.04 5.35
C THR A 364 17.66 -1.94 5.22
N VAL A 365 18.36 -1.69 6.31
CA VAL A 365 19.56 -0.85 6.39
C VAL A 365 20.73 -1.76 6.77
N SER A 366 21.75 -1.86 5.91
CA SER A 366 22.91 -2.75 6.15
C SER A 366 24.13 -2.04 6.76
N GLY A 367 24.06 -0.73 6.95
CA GLY A 367 25.19 0.08 7.42
C GLY A 367 25.07 1.54 7.03
N PRO A 368 26.05 2.37 7.42
CA PRO A 368 26.05 3.81 7.11
C PRO A 368 26.09 4.11 5.60
N THR A 369 26.50 3.14 4.77
CA THR A 369 26.62 3.29 3.31
C THR A 369 25.42 2.80 2.49
N SER A 370 24.29 2.40 3.10
CA SER A 370 23.18 1.78 2.34
C SER A 370 22.15 2.74 1.75
N PHE A 371 22.13 4.02 2.19
CA PHE A 371 21.36 5.15 1.62
C PHE A 371 20.02 4.81 0.92
N PRO A 372 19.03 4.20 1.62
CA PRO A 372 17.79 3.77 0.98
C PRO A 372 16.97 4.96 0.48
N ARG A 373 16.36 4.80 -0.72
CA ARG A 373 15.42 5.75 -1.30
C ARG A 373 14.08 5.05 -1.50
N LEU A 374 13.07 5.52 -0.77
CA LEU A 374 11.77 4.86 -0.66
C LEU A 374 10.67 5.75 -1.26
N ALA A 375 9.80 5.16 -2.07
CA ALA A 375 8.60 5.79 -2.61
C ALA A 375 7.42 4.84 -2.34
N PRO A 376 6.90 4.80 -1.10
CA PRO A 376 5.94 3.78 -0.69
C PRO A 376 4.62 3.91 -1.46
N ALA A 377 4.32 2.90 -2.28
CA ALA A 377 3.07 2.80 -3.04
C ALA A 377 1.91 2.36 -2.13
N VAL A 378 0.79 3.08 -2.23
CA VAL A 378 -0.38 2.93 -1.36
C VAL A 378 -1.37 1.91 -1.95
N THR A 379 -1.97 1.07 -1.10
CA THR A 379 -3.00 0.09 -1.48
C THR A 379 -4.04 -0.12 -0.37
N LEU A 380 -5.16 -0.76 -0.67
CA LEU A 380 -6.15 -1.14 0.34
C LEU A 380 -5.66 -2.34 1.17
N THR A 381 -6.02 -2.36 2.46
CA THR A 381 -5.99 -3.59 3.27
C THR A 381 -7.16 -4.51 2.89
N ASP A 382 -7.17 -5.76 3.38
CA ASP A 382 -8.37 -6.62 3.27
C ASP A 382 -9.58 -6.04 4.01
N ALA A 383 -9.34 -5.42 5.18
CA ALA A 383 -10.36 -4.68 5.91
C ALA A 383 -10.92 -3.51 5.08
N GLY A 384 -10.05 -2.73 4.42
CA GLY A 384 -10.46 -1.64 3.53
C GLY A 384 -11.23 -2.11 2.29
N ARG A 385 -10.79 -3.20 1.65
CA ARG A 385 -11.55 -3.84 0.55
C ARG A 385 -12.95 -4.24 1.01
N LYS A 386 -13.05 -4.91 2.17
CA LYS A 386 -14.33 -5.31 2.74
C LYS A 386 -15.21 -4.10 3.09
N ALA A 387 -14.66 -3.12 3.78
CA ALA A 387 -15.38 -1.90 4.18
C ALA A 387 -15.94 -1.15 2.97
N MET A 388 -15.17 -1.02 1.87
CA MET A 388 -15.66 -0.42 0.63
C MET A 388 -16.80 -1.22 -0.02
N LEU A 389 -16.72 -2.55 -0.04
CA LEU A 389 -17.81 -3.40 -0.57
C LEU A 389 -19.07 -3.33 0.29
N ASP A 390 -18.94 -3.40 1.61
CA ASP A 390 -20.06 -3.31 2.56
C ASP A 390 -20.74 -1.92 2.47
N ALA A 391 -19.94 -0.85 2.44
CA ALA A 391 -20.43 0.52 2.28
C ALA A 391 -21.12 0.74 0.94
N THR A 392 -20.59 0.16 -0.15
CA THR A 392 -21.22 0.23 -1.47
C THR A 392 -22.54 -0.54 -1.52
N ARG A 393 -22.65 -1.68 -0.83
CA ARG A 393 -23.91 -2.42 -0.70
C ARG A 393 -24.95 -1.60 0.06
N GLY A 394 -24.60 -1.04 1.22
CA GLY A 394 -25.51 -0.18 1.99
C GLY A 394 -25.98 1.06 1.21
N ALA A 395 -25.09 1.69 0.42
CA ALA A 395 -25.47 2.78 -0.48
C ALA A 395 -26.43 2.30 -1.59
N LEU A 396 -26.17 1.14 -2.20
CA LEU A 396 -27.02 0.56 -3.24
C LEU A 396 -28.41 0.22 -2.72
N ASP A 397 -28.50 -0.39 -1.53
CA ASP A 397 -29.76 -0.73 -0.87
C ASP A 397 -30.60 0.55 -0.60
N GLY A 398 -29.94 1.62 -0.13
CA GLY A 398 -30.55 2.94 0.01
C GLY A 398 -31.05 3.52 -1.31
N CYS A 399 -30.29 3.35 -2.39
CA CYS A 399 -30.70 3.76 -3.74
C CYS A 399 -31.87 2.95 -4.29
N MET A 400 -31.98 1.65 -3.97
CA MET A 400 -33.14 0.82 -4.35
C MET A 400 -34.39 1.15 -3.51
N ALA A 401 -34.22 1.59 -2.26
CA ALA A 401 -35.31 2.05 -1.41
C ALA A 401 -35.83 3.47 -1.77
N ALA A 402 -35.12 4.21 -2.62
CA ALA A 402 -35.46 5.58 -2.98
C ALA A 402 -36.77 5.67 -3.80
N LYS A 403 -37.59 6.67 -3.48
CA LYS A 403 -38.87 6.97 -4.16
C LYS A 403 -38.72 7.99 -5.30
N GLU A 404 -37.54 8.05 -5.91
CA GLU A 404 -37.20 8.99 -6.97
C GLU A 404 -36.61 8.25 -8.16
N VAL A 405 -36.86 8.76 -9.37
CA VAL A 405 -36.28 8.17 -10.60
C VAL A 405 -34.81 8.58 -10.81
N ASN A 406 -34.37 9.69 -10.19
CA ASN A 406 -33.01 10.25 -10.24
C ASN A 406 -32.51 10.66 -8.84
N PRO A 407 -32.42 9.72 -7.87
CA PRO A 407 -31.99 10.05 -6.51
C PRO A 407 -30.53 10.53 -6.49
N GLN A 408 -30.23 11.47 -5.59
CA GLN A 408 -28.86 11.98 -5.41
C GLN A 408 -27.89 10.88 -4.92
N ASN A 409 -26.64 10.94 -5.36
CA ASN A 409 -25.58 9.98 -5.02
C ASN A 409 -25.87 8.51 -5.41
N CYS A 410 -26.75 8.28 -6.38
CA CYS A 410 -27.21 6.96 -6.80
C CYS A 410 -26.96 6.69 -8.29
N PRO A 411 -26.90 5.41 -8.71
CA PRO A 411 -26.63 5.05 -10.10
C PRO A 411 -27.79 5.36 -11.06
N GLN A 412 -29.03 5.44 -10.56
CA GLN A 412 -30.19 5.62 -11.43
C GLN A 412 -30.22 7.00 -12.08
N LEU A 413 -30.23 7.02 -13.41
CA LEU A 413 -30.31 8.22 -14.24
C LEU A 413 -31.31 8.01 -15.39
N VAL A 414 -32.59 8.19 -15.08
CA VAL A 414 -33.72 8.17 -16.02
C VAL A 414 -33.89 9.55 -16.67
N LYS A 415 -33.77 9.61 -18.00
CA LYS A 415 -34.11 10.81 -18.77
C LYS A 415 -35.62 10.87 -18.97
N LEU A 416 -36.20 12.02 -18.63
CA LEU A 416 -37.63 12.32 -18.83
C LEU A 416 -37.78 13.44 -19.86
N GLU A 417 -38.85 13.40 -20.64
CA GLU A 417 -39.19 14.48 -21.57
C GLU A 417 -39.72 15.72 -20.82
N PRO A 418 -39.64 16.94 -21.39
CA PRO A 418 -40.03 18.17 -20.70
C PRO A 418 -41.49 18.22 -20.20
N ASN A 419 -42.39 17.44 -20.81
CA ASN A 419 -43.80 17.29 -20.45
C ASN A 419 -44.10 16.07 -19.55
N GLN A 420 -43.10 15.25 -19.23
CA GLN A 420 -43.25 14.07 -18.36
C GLN A 420 -42.99 14.41 -16.89
N ARG A 421 -43.84 13.93 -15.98
CA ARG A 421 -43.67 14.08 -14.52
C ARG A 421 -43.89 12.73 -13.81
N PRO A 422 -42.92 12.18 -13.07
CA PRO A 422 -43.08 10.92 -12.36
C PRO A 422 -43.89 11.14 -11.07
N ASP A 423 -44.78 10.21 -10.73
CA ASP A 423 -45.33 10.13 -9.37
C ASP A 423 -44.35 9.34 -8.48
N ASN A 424 -43.55 10.08 -7.72
CA ASN A 424 -42.58 9.55 -6.76
C ASN A 424 -43.17 8.49 -5.81
N ASN A 425 -44.46 8.55 -5.46
CA ASN A 425 -45.08 7.55 -4.57
C ASN A 425 -45.18 6.16 -5.21
N THR A 426 -45.19 6.11 -6.55
CA THR A 426 -45.27 4.88 -7.35
C THR A 426 -43.91 4.31 -7.74
N VAL A 427 -42.82 5.08 -7.61
CA VAL A 427 -41.46 4.64 -7.96
C VAL A 427 -41.05 3.42 -7.13
N ARG A 428 -40.75 2.31 -7.80
CA ARG A 428 -40.16 1.10 -7.21
C ARG A 428 -38.97 0.67 -8.04
N TRP A 429 -37.84 0.46 -7.36
CA TRP A 429 -36.62 -0.09 -7.93
C TRP A 429 -36.43 -1.52 -7.42
N GLU A 430 -36.12 -2.44 -8.33
CA GLU A 430 -35.78 -3.83 -8.04
C GLU A 430 -34.39 -4.12 -8.63
N LEU A 431 -33.42 -4.50 -7.79
CA LEU A 431 -32.08 -4.90 -8.23
C LEU A 431 -32.16 -6.29 -8.88
N MET A 432 -31.68 -6.43 -10.11
CA MET A 432 -31.83 -7.68 -10.87
C MET A 432 -30.72 -8.71 -10.57
N GLU A 433 -29.52 -8.25 -10.26
CA GLU A 433 -28.33 -9.05 -9.95
C GLU A 433 -27.43 -8.25 -8.99
N ASP A 434 -26.64 -8.92 -8.14
CA ASP A 434 -25.68 -8.23 -7.25
C ASP A 434 -24.46 -7.76 -8.07
N PRO A 435 -24.26 -6.44 -8.27
CA PRO A 435 -23.16 -5.92 -9.09
C PRO A 435 -21.80 -6.04 -8.38
N LEU A 436 -21.79 -6.39 -7.08
CA LEU A 436 -20.59 -6.48 -6.24
C LEU A 436 -19.91 -7.86 -6.27
N VAL A 437 -20.50 -8.84 -6.96
CA VAL A 437 -19.90 -10.17 -7.13
C VAL A 437 -18.58 -10.07 -7.91
N ASN A 438 -17.52 -10.71 -7.38
CA ASN A 438 -16.16 -10.70 -7.93
C ASN A 438 -15.52 -9.31 -8.09
N GLN A 439 -16.08 -8.28 -7.46
CA GLN A 439 -15.53 -6.93 -7.51
C GLN A 439 -14.33 -6.77 -6.59
N VAL A 440 -13.28 -6.11 -7.10
CA VAL A 440 -12.05 -5.81 -6.36
C VAL A 440 -11.88 -4.28 -6.30
N PRO A 441 -12.28 -3.62 -5.20
CA PRO A 441 -12.06 -2.20 -5.02
C PRO A 441 -10.57 -1.86 -5.04
N LYS A 442 -10.24 -0.67 -5.54
CA LYS A 442 -8.87 -0.14 -5.60
C LYS A 442 -8.89 1.32 -5.17
N LEU A 443 -7.74 1.86 -4.77
CA LEU A 443 -7.60 3.31 -4.58
C LEU A 443 -7.65 4.04 -5.93
N SER A 444 -8.10 5.29 -5.92
CA SER A 444 -8.08 6.14 -7.11
C SER A 444 -6.64 6.45 -7.52
N ILE A 445 -6.42 6.56 -8.83
CA ILE A 445 -5.14 7.01 -9.38
C ILE A 445 -4.90 8.52 -9.14
N ASN A 446 -5.98 9.28 -8.90
CA ASN A 446 -5.94 10.73 -8.70
C ASN A 446 -5.95 11.14 -7.22
N ASP A 447 -6.33 10.21 -6.32
CA ASP A 447 -6.47 10.41 -4.88
C ASP A 447 -6.24 9.09 -4.16
N ASP A 448 -5.06 8.96 -3.54
CA ASP A 448 -4.63 7.77 -2.79
C ASP A 448 -5.41 7.56 -1.48
N THR A 449 -6.28 8.50 -1.09
CA THR A 449 -7.16 8.38 0.08
C THR A 449 -8.57 7.88 -0.24
N THR A 450 -8.96 7.82 -1.52
CA THR A 450 -10.31 7.43 -1.95
C THR A 450 -10.29 6.07 -2.64
N ALA A 451 -11.13 5.13 -2.20
CA ALA A 451 -11.41 3.91 -2.97
C ALA A 451 -12.43 4.18 -4.07
N GLU A 452 -12.22 3.57 -5.23
CA GLU A 452 -13.15 3.53 -6.35
C GLU A 452 -13.53 2.09 -6.69
N LEU A 453 -14.79 1.89 -7.10
CA LEU A 453 -15.26 0.66 -7.70
C LEU A 453 -16.17 0.99 -8.89
N ARG A 454 -15.76 0.55 -10.10
CA ARG A 454 -16.57 0.71 -11.32
C ARG A 454 -17.56 -0.44 -11.42
N LEU A 455 -18.82 -0.10 -11.65
CA LEU A 455 -19.95 -1.02 -11.57
C LEU A 455 -20.89 -0.83 -12.75
N THR A 456 -21.66 -1.88 -13.04
CA THR A 456 -22.80 -1.83 -13.94
C THR A 456 -23.99 -2.33 -13.14
N VAL A 457 -24.87 -1.42 -12.74
CA VAL A 457 -26.05 -1.75 -11.93
C VAL A 457 -27.22 -2.03 -12.87
N LYS A 458 -27.75 -3.26 -12.84
CA LYS A 458 -28.99 -3.61 -13.55
C LYS A 458 -30.16 -3.57 -12.58
N ALA A 459 -31.13 -2.72 -12.86
CA ALA A 459 -32.31 -2.57 -12.03
C ALA A 459 -33.57 -2.41 -12.89
N ARG A 460 -34.68 -2.92 -12.37
CA ARG A 460 -36.01 -2.79 -12.96
C ARG A 460 -36.75 -1.65 -12.28
N LEU A 461 -37.34 -0.76 -13.08
CA LEU A 461 -38.18 0.35 -12.63
C LEU A 461 -39.65 0.02 -12.84
N THR A 462 -40.47 0.31 -11.83
CA THR A 462 -41.91 0.51 -11.98
C THR A 462 -42.28 1.91 -11.49
N VAL A 463 -42.99 2.70 -12.30
CA VAL A 463 -43.39 4.08 -12.00
C VAL A 463 -44.59 4.50 -12.86
N THR A 464 -45.50 5.31 -12.31
CA THR A 464 -46.50 6.06 -13.07
C THR A 464 -45.92 7.41 -13.47
N VAL A 465 -45.95 7.72 -14.77
CA VAL A 465 -45.50 8.99 -15.36
C VAL A 465 -46.71 9.70 -15.95
N LEU A 466 -46.91 10.96 -15.57
CA LEU A 466 -47.88 11.86 -16.17
C LEU A 466 -47.25 12.49 -17.43
N THR A 467 -47.85 12.28 -18.59
CA THR A 467 -47.49 12.93 -19.86
C THR A 467 -48.66 13.80 -20.29
N ASP A 468 -48.44 15.11 -20.44
CA ASP A 468 -49.51 16.09 -20.75
C ASP A 468 -50.72 15.99 -19.80
N GLY A 469 -50.45 15.71 -18.52
CA GLY A 469 -51.46 15.52 -17.47
C GLY A 469 -52.18 14.17 -17.48
N ARG A 470 -51.85 13.24 -18.38
CA ARG A 470 -52.44 11.90 -18.47
C ARG A 470 -51.51 10.85 -17.86
N PRO A 471 -51.98 9.98 -16.95
CA PRO A 471 -51.14 8.94 -16.35
C PRO A 471 -50.90 7.78 -17.32
N GLY A 472 -49.63 7.48 -17.57
CA GLY A 472 -49.17 6.20 -18.14
C GLY A 472 -48.33 5.45 -17.10
N THR A 473 -48.51 4.15 -16.97
CA THR A 473 -47.68 3.33 -16.06
C THR A 473 -46.58 2.63 -16.85
N VAL A 474 -45.33 2.92 -16.48
CA VAL A 474 -44.14 2.17 -16.90
C VAL A 474 -43.95 1.06 -15.88
N THR A 475 -44.33 -0.17 -16.24
CA THR A 475 -44.18 -1.34 -15.36
C THR A 475 -43.02 -2.20 -15.83
N GLY A 476 -42.10 -2.51 -14.91
CA GLY A 476 -41.07 -3.51 -15.13
C GLY A 476 -40.00 -3.18 -16.17
N GLN A 477 -39.75 -1.90 -16.45
CA GLN A 477 -38.71 -1.50 -17.41
C GLN A 477 -37.32 -1.80 -16.85
N GLU A 478 -36.59 -2.69 -17.53
CA GLU A 478 -35.21 -3.04 -17.18
C GLU A 478 -34.25 -1.95 -17.67
N MET A 479 -33.32 -1.54 -16.81
CA MET A 479 -32.33 -0.50 -17.10
C MET A 479 -30.96 -0.90 -16.58
N THR A 480 -29.93 -0.38 -17.24
CA THR A 480 -28.53 -0.64 -16.96
C THR A 480 -27.79 0.68 -16.75
N PHE A 481 -27.19 0.84 -15.58
CA PHE A 481 -26.51 2.05 -15.15
C PHE A 481 -25.00 1.77 -14.98
N PRO A 482 -24.14 2.13 -15.96
CA PRO A 482 -22.70 2.19 -15.73
C PRO A 482 -22.44 3.33 -14.73
N THR A 483 -21.70 3.03 -13.67
CA THR A 483 -21.51 3.96 -12.55
C THR A 483 -20.16 3.69 -11.88
N ARG A 484 -19.80 4.55 -10.92
CA ARG A 484 -18.69 4.30 -10.00
C ARG A 484 -19.12 4.60 -8.58
N ALA A 485 -18.94 3.63 -7.68
CA ALA A 485 -18.96 3.90 -6.25
C ALA A 485 -17.60 4.48 -5.81
N VAL A 486 -17.63 5.50 -4.95
CA VAL A 486 -16.44 6.09 -4.33
C VAL A 486 -16.62 6.21 -2.82
N ALA A 487 -15.56 5.99 -2.04
CA ALA A 487 -15.55 6.19 -0.59
C ALA A 487 -14.19 6.69 -0.09
N PRO A 488 -14.13 7.65 0.85
CA PRO A 488 -12.89 8.01 1.54
C PRO A 488 -12.49 6.88 2.50
N MET A 489 -11.20 6.54 2.52
CA MET A 489 -10.67 5.36 3.22
C MET A 489 -9.77 5.71 4.41
N THR A 490 -9.55 7.00 4.68
CA THR A 490 -8.76 7.50 5.82
C THR A 490 -9.53 7.49 7.14
N GLY A 491 -10.87 7.43 7.09
CA GLY A 491 -11.73 7.34 8.26
C GLY A 491 -11.80 5.94 8.89
N SER A 492 -12.25 5.88 10.15
CA SER A 492 -12.62 4.63 10.81
C SER A 492 -13.92 4.04 10.29
N GLU A 493 -14.85 4.89 9.84
CA GLU A 493 -16.06 4.52 9.13
C GLU A 493 -15.89 4.81 7.64
N VAL A 494 -16.43 3.93 6.79
CA VAL A 494 -16.37 4.04 5.33
C VAL A 494 -17.80 4.16 4.81
N THR A 495 -18.09 5.27 4.13
CA THR A 495 -19.40 5.53 3.50
C THR A 495 -19.19 5.73 2.00
N ALA A 496 -19.85 4.90 1.20
CA ALA A 496 -19.77 4.98 -0.26
C ALA A 496 -20.90 5.84 -0.82
N ARG A 497 -20.65 6.42 -2.01
CA ARG A 497 -21.64 7.12 -2.82
C ARG A 497 -21.40 6.83 -4.30
N PHE A 498 -22.44 6.85 -5.12
CA PHE A 498 -22.30 6.69 -6.56
C PHE A 498 -22.03 8.03 -7.25
N VAL A 499 -21.21 7.99 -8.30
CA VAL A 499 -20.98 9.06 -9.26
C VAL A 499 -21.14 8.50 -10.67
N ASN A 500 -21.86 9.23 -11.52
CA ASN A 500 -22.18 8.88 -12.91
C ASN A 500 -21.43 9.78 -13.88
#